data_AF-A0A958DGI8-F1
#
_entry.id   AF-A0A958DGI8-F1
#
_cell.length_a   1.000
_cell.length_b   1.000
_cell.length_c   1.000
_cell.angle_alpha   90.00
_cell.angle_beta   90.00
_cell.angle_gamma   90.00
#
_symmetry.space_group_name_H-M   'P 1'
#
loop_
_entity.id
_entity.type
_entity.pdbx_description
1 polymer ?
#
loop_
_entity_poly.entity_id
_entity_poly.type
_entity_poly.pdbx_seq_one_letter_code
_entity_poly.pdbx_strand_id
1 'polypeptide(L)'
;GKLLAGALANYKLPEVYFMPEDLQVNFLENDDNPNAPYGSKAVGEPPLLYGLGVFFALRNAARAFRPGKTLSFHAPMTPERLLLELYGDQMPPDERQSAEGNGKTRQPFPDTSTKEKA
;
A
#
# COMPACT_ATOMS: atom_id res chain seq x y z
N GLY A 1 4.15 7.15 -22.03
CA GLY A 1 4.02 7.69 -20.66
C GLY A 1 5.35 8.31 -20.25
N LYS A 2 5.34 9.33 -19.38
CA LYS A 2 6.55 9.93 -18.78
C LYS A 2 6.66 9.48 -17.33
N LEU A 3 7.83 9.04 -16.89
CA LEU A 3 8.07 8.70 -15.49
C LEU A 3 7.95 9.97 -14.62
N LEU A 4 7.00 9.97 -13.69
CA LEU A 4 6.80 11.08 -12.75
C LEU A 4 7.59 10.87 -11.45
N ALA A 5 7.80 9.61 -11.05
CA ALA A 5 8.46 9.22 -9.81
C ALA A 5 9.88 8.67 -10.07
N GLY A 6 10.81 9.54 -10.44
CA GLY A 6 12.20 9.19 -10.76
C GLY A 6 13.21 9.34 -9.61
N ALA A 7 12.76 9.79 -8.44
CA ALA A 7 13.63 10.06 -7.29
C ALA A 7 13.12 9.32 -6.04
N LEU A 8 14.02 9.01 -5.10
CA LEU A 8 13.64 8.40 -3.82
C LEU A 8 12.68 9.27 -3.00
N ALA A 9 12.68 10.59 -3.25
CA ALA A 9 11.74 11.50 -2.62
C ALA A 9 10.28 11.24 -3.05
N ASN A 10 10.04 10.80 -4.29
CA ASN A 10 8.71 10.66 -4.88
C ASN A 10 8.31 9.22 -5.29
N TYR A 11 9.19 8.24 -5.09
CA TYR A 11 8.86 6.81 -5.05
C TYR A 11 9.25 6.23 -3.70
N LYS A 12 8.25 6.00 -2.84
CA LYS A 12 8.46 5.57 -1.45
C LYS A 12 8.67 4.05 -1.38
N LEU A 13 9.84 3.66 -0.89
CA LEU A 13 10.13 2.27 -0.50
C LEU A 13 9.66 2.04 0.93
N PRO A 14 9.39 0.78 1.33
CA PRO A 14 9.18 0.44 2.73
C PRO A 14 10.40 0.81 3.58
N GLU A 15 10.17 1.57 4.65
CA GLU A 15 11.17 1.94 5.65
C GLU A 15 10.97 1.13 6.94
N VAL A 16 11.86 1.28 7.92
CA VAL A 16 11.82 0.52 9.20
C VAL A 16 10.45 0.62 9.91
N TYR A 17 9.78 1.76 9.80
CA TYR A 17 8.47 2.00 10.42
C TYR A 17 7.31 1.26 9.75
N PHE A 18 7.53 0.59 8.62
CA PHE A 18 6.49 -0.15 7.91
C PHE A 18 6.50 -1.63 8.33
N MET A 19 7.51 -2.06 9.09
CA MET A 19 7.59 -3.41 9.64
C MET A 19 6.54 -3.57 10.76
N PRO A 20 5.82 -4.70 10.82
CA PRO A 20 4.94 -4.97 11.95
C PRO A 20 5.73 -5.04 13.26
N GLU A 21 5.13 -4.59 14.36
CA GLU A 21 5.75 -4.61 15.69
C GLU A 21 6.11 -6.02 16.15
N ASP A 22 5.26 -7.00 15.78
CA ASP A 22 5.49 -8.42 16.01
C ASP A 22 5.59 -9.15 14.66
N LEU A 23 6.77 -9.72 14.39
CA LEU A 23 7.06 -10.51 13.19
C LEU A 23 7.63 -11.87 13.61
N GLN A 24 6.85 -12.92 13.38
CA GLN A 24 7.25 -14.30 13.67
C GLN A 24 7.64 -15.02 12.38
N VAL A 25 8.84 -15.59 12.35
CA VAL A 25 9.35 -16.39 11.22
C VAL A 25 9.84 -17.72 11.76
N ASN A 26 9.20 -18.80 11.31
CA ASN A 26 9.55 -20.16 11.71
C ASN A 26 9.91 -20.97 10.46
N PHE A 27 11.05 -21.65 10.52
CA PHE A 27 11.41 -22.63 9.50
C PHE A 27 10.75 -23.97 9.83
N LEU A 28 10.32 -24.68 8.79
CA LEU A 28 9.82 -26.04 8.95
C LEU A 28 11.00 -26.97 9.30
N GLU A 29 10.89 -27.66 10.43
CA GLU A 29 11.90 -28.61 10.88
C GLU A 29 11.74 -30.00 10.22
N ASN A 30 12.85 -30.74 10.11
CA ASN A 30 12.89 -32.12 9.62
C ASN A 30 12.31 -32.32 8.19
N ASP A 31 12.55 -31.34 7.31
CA ASP A 31 12.08 -31.35 5.93
C ASP A 31 13.25 -31.60 4.97
N ASP A 32 13.48 -32.88 4.66
CA ASP A 32 14.58 -33.32 3.80
C ASP A 32 14.36 -32.94 2.33
N ASN A 33 15.38 -32.37 1.69
CA ASN A 33 15.40 -32.14 0.24
C ASN A 33 16.61 -32.81 -0.42
N PRO A 34 16.58 -34.15 -0.61
CA PRO A 34 17.74 -34.92 -1.07
C PRO A 34 18.23 -34.53 -2.47
N ASN A 35 17.41 -33.83 -3.27
CA ASN A 35 17.73 -33.44 -4.64
C ASN A 35 18.45 -32.08 -4.72
N ALA A 36 18.54 -31.34 -3.61
CA ALA A 36 19.21 -30.04 -3.59
C ALA A 36 20.58 -30.13 -2.90
N PRO A 37 21.54 -29.26 -3.29
CA PRO A 37 22.82 -29.17 -2.60
C PRO A 37 22.60 -28.97 -1.10
N TYR A 38 23.15 -29.88 -0.30
CA TYR A 38 23.05 -29.89 1.17
C TYR A 38 21.62 -29.88 1.72
N GLY A 39 20.62 -30.36 0.98
CA GLY A 39 19.23 -30.34 1.46
C GLY A 39 18.56 -28.95 1.41
N SER A 40 19.15 -27.98 0.71
CA SER A 40 18.66 -26.60 0.68
C SER A 40 17.37 -26.40 -0.11
N LYS A 41 16.71 -25.24 0.06
CA LYS A 41 15.54 -24.82 -0.72
C LYS A 41 15.72 -23.37 -1.17
N ALA A 42 15.25 -23.05 -2.39
CA ALA A 42 15.26 -21.69 -2.88
C ALA A 42 14.15 -20.88 -2.20
N VAL A 43 14.53 -19.84 -1.43
CA VAL A 43 13.60 -19.01 -0.64
C VAL A 43 13.64 -17.52 -1.01
N GLY A 44 14.24 -17.16 -2.15
CA GLY A 44 14.37 -15.75 -2.55
C GLY A 44 13.01 -15.10 -2.89
N GLU A 45 12.33 -15.64 -3.91
CA GLU A 45 11.04 -15.12 -4.38
C GLU A 45 9.81 -15.58 -3.58
N PRO A 46 9.72 -16.85 -3.09
CA PRO A 46 8.49 -17.33 -2.45
C PRO A 46 7.94 -16.43 -1.32
N PRO A 47 8.79 -15.85 -0.43
CA PRO A 47 8.30 -14.97 0.63
C PRO A 47 7.69 -13.64 0.15
N LEU A 48 8.02 -13.18 -1.06
CA LEU A 48 7.44 -11.94 -1.61
C LEU A 48 5.91 -12.02 -1.69
N LEU A 49 5.37 -13.21 -1.95
CA LEU A 49 3.94 -13.44 -2.03
C LEU A 49 3.24 -13.28 -0.68
N TYR A 50 3.92 -13.51 0.44
CA TYR A 50 3.34 -13.40 1.79
C TYR A 50 2.89 -11.97 2.13
N GLY A 51 3.46 -10.95 1.46
CA GLY A 51 3.00 -9.56 1.58
C GLY A 51 1.52 -9.36 1.20
N LEU A 52 0.93 -10.26 0.40
CA LEU A 52 -0.51 -10.24 0.12
C LEU A 52 -1.37 -10.42 1.38
N GLY A 53 -0.84 -11.05 2.43
CA GLY A 53 -1.53 -11.15 3.72
C GLY A 53 -1.95 -9.78 4.26
N VAL A 54 -1.07 -8.78 4.18
CA VAL A 54 -1.37 -7.40 4.61
C VAL A 54 -2.44 -6.76 3.71
N PHE A 55 -2.37 -6.99 2.40
CA PHE A 55 -3.38 -6.50 1.46
C PHE A 55 -4.79 -7.02 1.81
N PHE A 56 -4.91 -8.33 2.10
CA PHE A 56 -6.18 -8.92 2.51
C PHE A 56 -6.61 -8.49 3.91
N ALA A 57 -5.69 -8.29 4.84
CA ALA A 57 -5.99 -7.76 6.18
C ALA A 57 -6.61 -6.36 6.11
N LEU A 58 -6.03 -5.46 5.31
CA LEU A 58 -6.59 -4.12 5.08
C LEU A 58 -7.98 -4.18 4.44
N ARG A 59 -8.17 -5.06 3.45
CA ARG A 59 -9.49 -5.26 2.82
C ARG A 59 -10.51 -5.77 3.82
N ASN A 60 -10.14 -6.71 4.69
CA ASN A 60 -11.02 -7.22 5.73
C ASN A 60 -11.39 -6.12 6.75
N ALA A 61 -10.43 -5.28 7.15
CA ALA A 61 -10.68 -4.12 8.00
C ALA A 61 -11.66 -3.13 7.34
N ALA A 62 -11.48 -2.84 6.05
CA ALA A 62 -12.38 -1.97 5.29
C ALA A 62 -13.80 -2.58 5.15
N ARG A 63 -13.92 -3.90 4.97
CA ARG A 63 -15.21 -4.61 4.95
C ARG A 63 -15.91 -4.55 6.30
N ALA A 64 -15.15 -4.66 7.40
CA ALA A 64 -15.69 -4.53 8.74
C ALA A 64 -16.19 -3.10 9.01
N PHE A 65 -15.49 -2.08 8.50
CA PHE A 65 -15.94 -0.69 8.58
C PHE A 65 -17.17 -0.40 7.71
N ARG A 66 -17.26 -1.00 6.51
CA ARG A 66 -18.41 -0.82 5.59
C ARG A 66 -19.07 -2.15 5.22
N PRO A 67 -19.89 -2.72 6.12
CA PRO A 67 -20.61 -3.95 5.80
C PRO A 67 -21.53 -3.71 4.59
N GLY A 68 -21.48 -4.62 3.61
CA GLY A 68 -22.32 -4.56 2.40
C GLY A 68 -21.77 -3.70 1.25
N LYS A 69 -20.70 -2.91 1.45
CA LYS A 69 -20.04 -2.23 0.32
C LYS A 69 -19.14 -3.20 -0.44
N THR A 70 -19.29 -3.23 -1.76
CA THR A 70 -18.34 -3.90 -2.65
C THR A 70 -17.06 -3.08 -2.71
N LEU A 71 -16.00 -3.55 -2.05
CA LEU A 71 -14.67 -2.94 -2.14
C LEU A 71 -13.96 -3.35 -3.42
N SER A 72 -13.28 -2.41 -4.07
CA SER A 72 -12.51 -2.70 -5.27
C SER A 72 -11.26 -3.55 -4.98
N PHE A 73 -10.82 -4.30 -5.99
CA PHE A 73 -9.63 -5.14 -5.94
C PHE A 73 -8.49 -4.49 -6.72
N HIS A 74 -7.91 -3.43 -6.15
CA HIS A 74 -6.79 -2.70 -6.76
C HIS A 74 -5.57 -2.70 -5.86
N ALA A 75 -4.42 -3.07 -6.42
CA ALA A 75 -3.12 -2.86 -5.84
C ALA A 75 -2.39 -1.71 -6.57
N PRO A 76 -1.55 -0.92 -5.88
CA PRO A 76 -1.33 -0.92 -4.43
C PRO A 76 -2.50 -0.29 -3.66
N MET A 77 -2.73 -0.76 -2.43
CA MET A 77 -3.72 -0.18 -1.52
C MET A 77 -3.10 1.02 -0.80
N THR A 78 -2.96 2.14 -1.51
CA THR A 78 -2.40 3.37 -0.93
C THR A 78 -3.37 3.97 0.09
N PRO A 79 -2.89 4.80 1.03
CA PRO A 79 -3.74 5.48 2.00
C PRO A 79 -4.87 6.29 1.32
N GLU A 80 -4.61 6.92 0.18
CA GLU A 80 -5.62 7.69 -0.56
C GLU A 80 -6.73 6.77 -1.09
N ARG A 81 -6.38 5.62 -1.70
CA ARG A 81 -7.39 4.67 -2.19
C ARG A 81 -8.20 4.10 -1.04
N LEU A 82 -7.55 3.73 0.06
CA LEU A 82 -8.24 3.22 1.24
C LEU A 82 -9.20 4.27 1.80
N LEU A 83 -8.76 5.52 1.92
CA LEU A 83 -9.61 6.63 2.38
C LEU A 83 -10.84 6.82 1.47
N LEU A 84 -10.66 6.80 0.15
CA LEU A 84 -11.75 6.93 -0.82
C LEU A 84 -12.74 5.76 -0.76
N GLU A 85 -12.25 4.54 -0.58
CA GLU A 85 -13.11 3.36 -0.38
C GLU A 85 -13.97 3.50 0.89
N LEU A 86 -13.38 4.02 1.97
CA LEU A 86 -14.07 4.22 3.23
C LEU A 86 -15.05 5.40 3.19
N TYR A 87 -14.70 6.54 2.59
CA TYR A 87 -15.48 7.79 2.72
C TYR A 87 -16.00 8.40 1.42
N GLY A 88 -15.69 7.84 0.24
CA GLY A 88 -15.98 8.46 -1.06
C GLY A 88 -17.44 8.84 -1.31
N ASP A 89 -18.40 8.16 -0.67
CA ASP A 89 -19.83 8.48 -0.79
C ASP A 89 -20.23 9.76 -0.03
N GLN A 90 -19.42 10.18 0.94
CA GLN A 90 -19.60 11.39 1.74
C GLN A 90 -18.94 12.62 1.08
N MET A 91 -18.14 12.43 0.03
CA MET A 91 -17.48 13.52 -0.68
C MET A 91 -18.51 14.27 -1.56
N PRO A 92 -18.45 15.60 -1.68
CA PRO A 92 -19.31 16.36 -2.60
C PRO A 92 -19.15 15.83 -4.04
N PRO A 93 -20.23 15.81 -4.86
CA PRO A 93 -20.19 15.25 -6.22
C PRO A 93 -19.06 15.82 -7.10
N ASP A 94 -18.69 17.09 -6.90
CA ASP A 94 -17.65 17.79 -7.68
C ASP A 94 -16.22 17.26 -7.42
N GLU A 95 -15.94 16.69 -6.24
CA GLU A 95 -14.60 16.21 -5.89
C GLU A 95 -14.37 14.74 -6.25
N ARG A 96 -15.44 13.97 -6.44
CA ARG A 96 -15.38 12.52 -6.77
C ARG A 96 -14.68 12.26 -8.11
N GLN A 97 -14.88 13.14 -9.09
CA GLN A 97 -14.27 13.02 -10.43
C GLN A 97 -12.77 13.32 -10.45
N SER A 98 -12.27 14.11 -9.50
CA SER A 98 -10.84 14.43 -9.38
C SER A 98 -10.02 13.28 -8.78
N ALA A 99 -10.68 12.39 -8.02
CA ALA A 99 -10.05 11.26 -7.34
C ALA A 99 -9.85 10.04 -8.26
N GLU A 100 -10.71 9.84 -9.26
CA GLU A 100 -10.70 8.64 -10.11
C GLU A 100 -9.97 8.82 -11.46
N GLY A 101 -9.70 10.04 -11.89
CA GLY A 101 -9.11 10.24 -13.21
C GLY A 101 -8.63 11.65 -13.47
N ASN A 102 -7.38 11.95 -13.09
CA ASN A 102 -6.51 12.72 -13.97
C ASN A 102 -5.09 12.78 -13.42
N GLY A 103 -4.11 12.42 -14.25
CA GLY A 103 -2.71 12.82 -14.07
C GLY A 103 -2.51 14.33 -14.27
N LYS A 104 -3.37 15.16 -13.68
CA LYS A 104 -3.15 16.60 -13.56
C LYS A 104 -2.21 16.81 -12.39
N THR A 105 -1.05 17.38 -12.70
CA THR A 105 -0.02 17.84 -11.77
C THR A 105 -0.68 18.46 -10.55
N ARG A 106 -0.59 17.78 -9.40
CA ARG A 106 -0.95 18.39 -8.10
C ARG A 106 -0.02 19.60 -7.97
N GLN A 107 -0.57 20.81 -8.00
CA GLN A 107 0.23 21.99 -7.69
C GLN A 107 0.71 21.84 -6.24
N PRO A 108 1.97 22.20 -5.93
CA PRO A 108 2.44 22.16 -4.55
C PRO A 108 1.56 23.05 -3.68
N PHE A 109 1.33 22.60 -2.45
CA PHE A 109 0.63 23.40 -1.44
C PHE A 109 1.25 24.79 -1.36
N PRO A 110 0.45 25.87 -1.30
CA PRO A 110 0.98 27.21 -1.14
C PRO A 110 1.74 27.28 0.19
N ASP A 111 3.00 27.71 0.11
CA ASP A 111 3.90 27.84 1.25
C ASP A 111 3.29 28.82 2.26
N THR A 112 3.00 28.35 3.48
CA THR A 112 2.33 29.15 4.51
C THR A 112 3.29 30.10 5.24
N SER A 113 4.52 30.29 4.77
CA SER A 113 5.52 31.14 5.44
C SER A 113 5.31 32.65 5.28
N THR A 114 4.32 33.12 4.52
CA THR A 114 4.08 34.56 4.27
C THR A 114 2.88 35.16 5.00
N LYS A 115 2.53 34.65 6.19
CA LYS A 115 1.55 35.30 7.09
C LYS A 115 2.10 35.50 8.50
N GLU A 116 3.27 36.11 8.60
CA GLU A 116 3.75 36.72 9.83
C GLU A 116 4.55 37.98 9.47
N LYS A 117 3.83 39.01 8.99
CA LYS A 117 4.25 40.43 8.93
C LYS A 117 3.10 41.26 8.38
N ALA A 118 2.18 41.61 9.26
CA ALA A 118 1.31 42.79 9.17
C ALA A 118 0.82 43.12 10.58
#